data_AF-A0A0G2Z927-F1
#
_entry.id   AF-A0A0G2Z927-F1
#
_cell.length_a   1.000
_cell.length_b   1.000
_cell.length_c   1.000
_cell.angle_alpha   90.00
_cell.angle_beta   90.00
_cell.angle_gamma   90.00
#
_symmetry.space_group_name_H-M   'P 1'
#
loop_
_entity.id
_entity.type
_entity.pdbx_description
1 polymer ?
#
loop_
_entity_poly.entity_id
_entity_poly.type
_entity_poly.pdbx_seq_one_letter_code
_entity_poly.pdbx_strand_id
1 'polypeptide(L)'
;MRTAPSIWEILDKVIEGKMLVKQEVHELWRKRDVLERYTETMLVHTSSIVYCRKHEKDYNSKIFRDAEVVKILEKMDEAVEKLSEDEKKVWLWRYQEKMTLEEIGQMLVGLPKRSVNARRYWRIKAFRTLNHIAFELAKFLRTGGT
;
A
#
# COMPACT_ATOMS: atom_id res chain seq x y z
N MET A 1 12.45 -10.66 17.57
CA MET A 1 11.29 -10.46 16.67
C MET A 1 11.34 -9.02 16.20
N ARG A 2 11.49 -8.74 14.89
CA ARG A 2 11.40 -7.36 14.38
C ARG A 2 9.91 -7.01 14.33
N THR A 3 9.50 -6.01 15.10
CA THR A 3 8.17 -5.40 15.03
C THR A 3 7.91 -4.93 13.59
N ALA A 4 6.70 -5.17 13.08
CA ALA A 4 6.33 -4.63 11.77
C ALA A 4 6.43 -3.10 11.81
N PRO A 5 7.03 -2.46 10.79
CA PRO A 5 7.18 -1.01 10.78
C PRO A 5 5.82 -0.33 10.91
N SER A 6 5.79 0.78 11.64
CA SER A 6 4.58 1.59 11.78
C SER A 6 4.18 2.11 10.40
N ILE A 7 2.87 2.28 10.16
CA ILE A 7 2.40 2.83 8.88
C ILE A 7 3.00 4.21 8.65
N TRP A 8 3.10 5.03 9.70
CA TRP A 8 3.69 6.36 9.67
C TRP A 8 5.16 6.35 9.24
N GLU A 9 5.94 5.39 9.73
CA GLU A 9 7.35 5.24 9.30
C GLU A 9 7.46 4.88 7.81
N ILE A 10 6.48 4.12 7.28
CA ILE A 10 6.42 3.81 5.85
C ILE A 10 6.05 5.07 5.07
N LEU A 11 5.10 5.88 5.56
CA LEU A 11 4.70 7.14 4.94
C LEU A 11 5.87 8.11 4.86
N ASP A 12 6.58 8.32 5.97
CA ASP A 12 7.76 9.19 6.06
C ASP A 12 8.80 8.79 5.01
N LYS A 13 9.08 7.49 4.86
CA LYS A 13 10.00 6.99 3.83
C LYS A 13 9.55 7.34 2.41
N VAL A 14 8.25 7.23 2.10
CA VAL A 14 7.72 7.58 0.76
C VAL A 14 7.86 9.08 0.50
N ILE A 15 7.62 9.91 1.50
CA ILE A 15 7.73 11.37 1.41
C ILE A 15 9.19 11.78 1.22
N GLU A 16 10.10 11.20 1.99
CA GLU A 16 11.55 11.39 1.89
C GLU A 16 12.16 10.80 0.60
N GLY A 17 11.37 10.12 -0.24
CA GLY A 17 11.85 9.49 -1.47
C GLY A 17 12.77 8.29 -1.22
N LYS A 18 12.71 7.69 -0.03
CA LYS A 18 13.43 6.46 0.30
C LYS A 18 12.76 5.27 -0.37
N MET A 19 13.58 4.31 -0.80
CA MET A 19 13.07 3.10 -1.44
C MET A 19 12.42 2.19 -0.40
N LEU A 20 11.14 1.87 -0.61
CA LEU A 20 10.42 0.90 0.22
C LEU A 20 10.88 -0.53 -0.08
N VAL A 21 10.96 -1.34 0.97
CA VAL A 21 11.12 -2.79 0.84
C VAL A 21 9.79 -3.40 0.41
N LYS A 22 9.81 -4.50 -0.36
CA LYS A 22 8.61 -5.21 -0.84
C LYS A 22 7.55 -5.43 0.25
N GLN A 23 7.98 -5.82 1.45
CA GLN A 23 7.10 -6.03 2.60
C GLN A 23 6.40 -4.75 3.06
N GLU A 24 7.08 -3.60 3.03
CA GLU A 24 6.53 -2.30 3.37
C GLU A 24 5.51 -1.83 2.33
N VAL A 25 5.77 -2.10 1.03
CA VAL A 25 4.78 -1.88 -0.03
C VAL A 25 3.54 -2.74 0.20
N HIS A 26 3.71 -4.02 0.54
CA HIS A 26 2.57 -4.87 0.85
C HIS A 26 1.76 -4.36 2.05
N GLU A 27 2.44 -3.86 3.06
CA GLU A 27 1.80 -3.32 4.26
C GLU A 27 1.10 -1.98 4.00
N LEU A 28 1.69 -1.12 3.17
CA LEU A 28 1.10 0.14 2.75
C LEU A 28 -0.25 -0.08 2.04
N TRP A 29 -0.31 -0.98 1.06
CA TRP A 29 -1.57 -1.32 0.38
C TRP A 29 -2.55 -2.08 1.28
N ARG A 30 -2.06 -2.90 2.23
CA ARG A 30 -2.94 -3.55 3.22
C ARG A 30 -3.64 -2.52 4.12
N LYS A 31 -2.96 -1.42 4.43
CA LYS A 31 -3.47 -0.34 5.27
C LYS A 31 -4.11 0.80 4.50
N ARG A 32 -4.31 0.67 3.18
CA ARG A 32 -4.98 1.68 2.35
C ARG A 32 -6.35 2.08 2.92
N ASP A 33 -7.18 1.11 3.27
CA ASP A 33 -8.50 1.33 3.88
C ASP A 33 -8.44 2.10 5.23
N VAL A 34 -7.28 2.09 5.92
CA VAL A 34 -7.06 2.88 7.14
C VAL A 34 -6.73 4.33 6.79
N LEU A 35 -5.90 4.55 5.76
CA LEU A 35 -5.54 5.87 5.27
C LEU A 35 -6.75 6.58 4.65
N GLU A 36 -7.56 5.87 3.87
CA GLU A 36 -8.80 6.41 3.29
C GLU A 36 -9.78 6.86 4.39
N ARG A 37 -10.03 6.00 5.39
CA ARG A 37 -10.86 6.38 6.56
C ARG A 37 -10.28 7.55 7.35
N TYR A 38 -8.95 7.66 7.44
CA TYR A 38 -8.30 8.81 8.06
C TYR A 38 -8.62 10.09 7.28
N THR A 39 -8.53 10.08 5.94
CA THR A 39 -8.88 11.23 5.10
C THR A 39 -10.37 11.58 5.15
N GLU A 40 -11.27 10.61 5.28
CA GLU A 40 -12.70 10.87 5.42
C GLU A 40 -13.04 11.57 6.75
N THR A 41 -12.28 11.27 7.81
CA THR A 41 -12.53 11.79 9.17
C THR A 41 -11.72 13.04 9.50
N MET A 42 -10.78 13.46 8.64
CA MET A 42 -9.89 14.60 8.88
C MET A 42 -10.67 15.91 9.09
N LEU A 43 -11.75 16.12 8.33
CA LEU A 43 -12.59 17.33 8.38
C LEU A 43 -13.42 17.42 9.67
N VAL A 44 -13.87 16.29 10.21
CA VAL A 44 -14.71 16.22 11.41
C VAL A 44 -13.91 16.63 12.66
N HIS A 45 -12.64 16.27 12.71
CA HIS A 45 -11.77 16.69 13.80
C HIS A 45 -11.40 18.17 13.70
N THR A 46 -11.27 18.73 12.50
CA THR A 46 -10.90 20.15 12.30
C THR A 46 -12.00 21.10 12.77
N SER A 47 -13.28 20.74 12.63
CA SER A 47 -14.40 21.53 13.15
C SER A 47 -14.59 21.46 14.67
N SER A 48 -14.23 20.33 15.32
CA SER A 48 -14.27 20.20 16.79
C SER A 48 -13.13 20.94 17.52
N ILE A 49 -12.03 21.27 16.83
CA ILE A 49 -10.84 21.91 17.40
C ILE A 49 -10.99 23.43 17.50
N VAL A 50 -11.93 24.04 16.76
CA VAL A 50 -12.16 25.50 16.79
C VAL A 50 -12.66 25.99 18.16
N TYR A 51 -13.12 25.10 19.04
CA TYR A 51 -13.73 25.50 20.33
C TYR A 51 -12.90 25.22 21.60
N CYS A 52 -11.72 24.60 21.54
CA CYS A 52 -10.97 24.24 22.75
C CYS A 52 -9.51 24.73 22.74
N ARG A 53 -9.29 25.72 23.60
CA ARG A 53 -8.03 26.35 24.03
C ARG A 53 -6.86 25.36 24.21
N LYS A 54 -5.66 25.81 23.79
CA LYS A 54 -4.30 25.29 24.01
C LYS A 54 -3.89 24.08 23.16
N HIS A 55 -3.23 24.31 22.01
CA HIS A 55 -2.08 23.52 21.50
C HIS A 55 -1.69 24.00 20.08
N GLU A 56 -1.10 25.19 19.95
CA GLU A 56 -0.60 25.69 18.64
C GLU A 56 0.50 24.78 18.02
N LYS A 57 1.23 24.01 18.85
CA LYS A 57 2.25 23.07 18.37
C LYS A 57 1.68 21.80 17.70
N ASP A 58 0.44 21.41 18.01
CA ASP A 58 -0.15 20.15 17.54
C ASP A 58 -0.98 20.34 16.24
N TYR A 59 -1.43 21.57 16.01
CA TYR A 59 -2.23 21.93 14.83
C TYR A 59 -1.40 21.85 13.53
N ASN A 60 -0.20 22.43 13.53
CA ASN A 60 0.68 22.39 12.36
C ASN A 60 1.06 20.94 12.03
N SER A 61 1.44 20.13 13.02
CA SER A 61 1.77 18.71 12.81
C SER A 61 0.59 17.90 12.27
N LYS A 62 -0.65 18.21 12.68
CA LYS A 62 -1.84 17.56 12.12
C LYS A 62 -2.03 17.94 10.65
N ILE A 63 -1.97 19.22 10.29
CA ILE A 63 -2.12 19.66 8.89
C ILE A 63 -1.06 19.01 8.00
N PHE A 64 0.20 18.96 8.45
CA PHE A 64 1.26 18.29 7.71
C PHE A 64 0.92 16.81 7.48
N ARG A 65 0.48 16.09 8.52
CA ARG A 65 0.08 14.68 8.37
C ARG A 65 -1.12 14.48 7.47
N ASP A 66 -2.13 15.35 7.54
CA ASP A 66 -3.31 15.28 6.68
C ASP A 66 -2.90 15.43 5.20
N ALA A 67 -2.05 16.42 4.90
CA ALA A 67 -1.50 16.63 3.56
C ALA A 67 -0.62 15.46 3.09
N GLU A 68 0.20 14.90 3.97
CA GLU A 68 1.06 13.75 3.71
C GLU A 68 0.27 12.50 3.34
N VAL A 69 -0.80 12.19 4.09
CA VAL A 69 -1.66 11.03 3.81
C VAL A 69 -2.35 11.16 2.46
N VAL A 70 -2.93 12.33 2.15
CA VAL A 70 -3.56 12.60 0.85
C VAL A 70 -2.55 12.40 -0.29
N LYS A 71 -1.37 13.02 -0.18
CA LYS A 71 -0.31 12.93 -1.18
C LYS A 71 0.15 11.48 -1.41
N ILE A 72 0.19 10.66 -0.36
CA ILE A 72 0.59 9.26 -0.49
C ILE A 72 -0.49 8.43 -1.16
N LEU A 73 -1.77 8.66 -0.86
CA LEU A 73 -2.87 8.00 -1.56
C LEU A 73 -2.83 8.31 -3.06
N GLU A 74 -2.63 9.58 -3.43
CA GLU A 74 -2.46 10.00 -4.83
C GLU A 74 -1.25 9.30 -5.48
N LYS A 75 -0.10 9.28 -4.81
CA LYS A 75 1.09 8.56 -5.30
C LYS A 75 0.86 7.06 -5.45
N MET A 76 0.08 6.44 -4.56
CA MET A 76 -0.26 5.02 -4.66
C MET A 76 -1.11 4.76 -5.90
N ASP A 77 -2.08 5.62 -6.18
CA ASP A 77 -2.92 5.51 -7.37
C ASP A 77 -2.11 5.71 -8.66
N GLU A 78 -1.29 6.77 -8.72
CA GLU A 78 -0.38 6.99 -9.84
C GLU A 78 0.61 5.85 -10.07
N ALA A 79 1.12 5.25 -8.99
CA ALA A 79 2.04 4.12 -9.09
C ALA A 79 1.36 2.88 -9.69
N VAL A 80 0.09 2.64 -9.36
CA VAL A 80 -0.69 1.55 -9.94
C VAL A 80 -0.98 1.80 -11.42
N GLU A 81 -1.27 3.04 -11.82
CA GLU A 81 -1.48 3.40 -13.22
C GLU A 81 -0.22 3.25 -14.10
N LYS A 82 0.97 3.22 -13.51
CA LYS A 82 2.23 2.98 -14.23
C LYS A 82 2.55 1.50 -14.45
N LEU A 83 1.82 0.58 -13.81
CA LEU A 83 1.98 -0.86 -14.04
C LEU A 83 1.42 -1.27 -15.40
N SER A 84 1.88 -2.41 -15.93
CA SER A 84 1.17 -3.03 -17.06
C SER A 84 -0.22 -3.50 -16.63
N GLU A 85 -1.16 -3.61 -17.58
CA GLU A 85 -2.54 -4.04 -17.30
C GLU A 85 -2.61 -5.41 -16.59
N ASP A 86 -1.75 -6.36 -16.98
CA ASP A 86 -1.68 -7.67 -16.35
C ASP A 86 -1.20 -7.59 -14.89
N GLU A 87 -0.18 -6.77 -14.62
CA GLU A 87 0.35 -6.57 -13.27
C GLU A 87 -0.64 -5.82 -12.38
N LYS A 88 -1.26 -4.77 -12.92
CA LYS A 88 -2.33 -4.00 -12.27
C LYS A 88 -3.45 -4.93 -11.84
N LYS A 89 -3.95 -5.76 -12.76
CA LYS A 89 -5.01 -6.74 -12.48
C LYS A 89 -4.64 -7.69 -11.34
N VAL A 90 -3.44 -8.28 -11.38
CA VAL A 90 -2.97 -9.20 -10.33
C VAL A 90 -2.82 -8.50 -8.98
N TRP A 91 -2.38 -7.25 -8.98
CA TRP A 91 -2.27 -6.45 -7.76
C TRP A 91 -3.63 -6.14 -7.15
N LEU A 92 -4.60 -5.75 -7.98
CA LEU A 92 -5.97 -5.43 -7.55
C LEU A 92 -6.72 -6.67 -7.03
N TRP A 93 -6.50 -7.86 -7.64
CA TRP A 93 -7.00 -9.12 -7.08
C TRP A 93 -6.62 -9.28 -5.60
N ARG A 94 -5.39 -8.91 -5.25
CA ARG A 94 -4.90 -9.07 -3.88
C ARG A 94 -5.47 -8.05 -2.90
N TYR A 95 -5.55 -6.78 -3.29
CA TYR A 95 -5.81 -5.68 -2.34
C TYR A 95 -7.21 -5.09 -2.43
N GLN A 96 -7.85 -5.16 -3.58
CA GLN A 96 -9.21 -4.70 -3.79
C GLN A 96 -10.20 -5.86 -3.69
N GLU A 97 -9.96 -6.95 -4.41
CA GLU A 97 -10.84 -8.13 -4.39
C GLU A 97 -10.55 -9.10 -3.22
N LYS A 98 -9.48 -8.82 -2.47
CA LYS A 98 -9.02 -9.58 -1.28
C LYS A 98 -8.80 -11.09 -1.54
N MET A 99 -8.51 -11.48 -2.78
CA MET A 99 -8.19 -12.86 -3.15
C MET A 99 -6.96 -13.39 -2.39
N THR A 100 -6.99 -14.67 -2.07
CA THR A 100 -5.89 -15.41 -1.48
C THR A 100 -4.78 -15.67 -2.50
N LEU A 101 -3.56 -15.94 -2.01
CA LEU A 101 -2.43 -16.32 -2.88
C LEU A 101 -2.71 -17.59 -3.70
N GLU A 102 -3.59 -18.46 -3.20
CA GLU A 102 -3.95 -19.69 -3.87
C GLU A 102 -4.86 -19.40 -5.08
N GLU A 103 -5.93 -18.61 -4.87
CA GLU A 103 -6.85 -18.19 -5.94
C GLU A 103 -6.10 -17.42 -7.03
N ILE A 104 -5.26 -16.44 -6.65
CA ILE A 104 -4.42 -15.70 -7.59
C ILE A 104 -3.51 -16.66 -8.37
N GLY A 105 -2.92 -17.64 -7.70
CA GLY A 105 -2.03 -18.60 -8.33
C GLY A 105 -2.75 -19.52 -9.32
N GLN A 106 -3.99 -19.91 -9.04
CA GLN A 106 -4.84 -20.68 -9.96
C GLN A 106 -5.19 -19.88 -11.22
N MET A 107 -5.50 -18.58 -11.06
CA MET A 107 -5.81 -17.69 -12.17
C MET A 107 -4.60 -17.40 -13.06
N LEU A 108 -3.40 -17.35 -12.48
CA LEU A 108 -2.15 -17.10 -13.20
C LEU A 108 -1.67 -18.33 -14.00
N VAL A 109 -1.80 -19.52 -13.43
CA VAL A 109 -1.23 -20.75 -14.02
C VAL A 109 -2.12 -21.95 -13.77
N GLY A 110 -2.35 -22.74 -14.82
CA GLY A 110 -2.99 -24.04 -14.71
C GLY A 110 -2.19 -25.03 -13.85
N LEU A 111 -2.86 -26.09 -13.40
CA LEU A 111 -2.22 -27.19 -12.65
C LEU A 111 -1.11 -27.83 -13.48
N PRO A 112 0.13 -27.91 -12.96
CA PRO A 112 1.15 -28.73 -13.59
C PRO A 112 0.75 -30.21 -13.50
N LYS A 113 0.78 -30.93 -14.63
CA LYS A 113 0.40 -32.36 -14.73
C LYS A 113 1.15 -33.31 -13.77
N ARG A 114 2.23 -32.85 -13.11
CA ARG A 114 3.09 -33.64 -12.20
C ARG A 114 3.30 -33.01 -10.81
N SER A 115 2.45 -32.05 -10.41
CA SER A 115 2.62 -31.40 -9.10
C SER A 115 2.12 -32.29 -7.95
N VAL A 116 3.04 -32.68 -7.07
CA VAL A 116 2.72 -33.40 -5.82
C VAL A 116 1.96 -32.49 -4.84
N ASN A 117 2.04 -31.16 -4.99
CA ASN A 117 1.32 -30.19 -4.17
C ASN A 117 0.98 -28.91 -4.95
N ALA A 118 -0.13 -28.96 -5.70
CA ALA A 118 -0.62 -27.86 -6.52
C ALA A 118 -0.84 -26.57 -5.71
N ARG A 119 -1.41 -26.70 -4.51
CA ARG A 119 -1.67 -25.58 -3.59
C ARG A 119 -0.42 -24.80 -3.24
N ARG A 120 0.66 -25.50 -2.87
CA ARG A 120 1.95 -24.86 -2.55
C ARG A 120 2.54 -24.17 -3.77
N TYR A 121 2.45 -24.80 -4.94
CA TYR A 121 2.95 -24.23 -6.19
C TYR A 121 2.26 -22.91 -6.54
N TRP A 122 0.93 -22.88 -6.54
CA TRP A 122 0.13 -21.68 -6.81
C TRP A 122 0.46 -20.55 -5.84
N ARG A 123 0.51 -20.84 -4.54
CA ARG A 123 0.85 -19.83 -3.52
C ARG A 123 2.23 -19.23 -3.74
N ILE A 124 3.24 -20.05 -4.08
CA ILE A 124 4.60 -19.55 -4.34
C ILE A 124 4.64 -18.72 -5.62
N LYS A 125 3.96 -19.15 -6.68
CA LYS A 125 3.92 -18.42 -7.95
C LYS A 125 3.26 -17.05 -7.77
N ALA A 126 2.07 -17.00 -7.16
CA ALA A 126 1.38 -15.76 -6.84
C ALA A 126 2.23 -14.85 -5.95
N PHE A 127 2.86 -15.40 -4.90
CA PHE A 127 3.74 -14.63 -4.03
C PHE A 127 4.94 -14.03 -4.78
N ARG A 128 5.56 -14.76 -5.69
CA ARG A 128 6.67 -14.25 -6.52
C ARG A 128 6.20 -13.13 -7.44
N THR A 129 5.07 -13.32 -8.12
CA THR A 129 4.49 -12.29 -9.00
C THR A 129 4.16 -11.02 -8.21
N LEU A 130 3.47 -11.14 -7.08
CA LEU A 130 3.13 -10.00 -6.23
C LEU A 130 4.38 -9.29 -5.67
N ASN A 131 5.45 -10.02 -5.33
CA ASN A 131 6.71 -9.42 -4.90
C ASN A 131 7.46 -8.70 -6.04
N HIS A 132 7.28 -9.14 -7.28
CA HIS A 132 7.82 -8.45 -8.44
C HIS A 132 7.07 -7.13 -8.65
N ILE A 133 5.74 -7.17 -8.64
CA ILE A 133 4.90 -5.97 -8.75
C ILE A 133 5.19 -5.00 -7.61
N ALA A 134 5.30 -5.48 -6.37
CA ALA A 134 5.65 -4.65 -5.22
C ALA A 134 7.00 -3.94 -5.39
N PHE A 135 7.95 -4.56 -6.09
CA PHE A 135 9.24 -3.95 -6.38
C PHE A 135 9.14 -2.86 -7.45
N GLU A 136 8.35 -3.06 -8.49
CA GLU A 136 8.10 -2.01 -9.48
C GLU A 136 7.34 -0.82 -8.86
N LEU A 137 6.32 -1.07 -8.05
CA LEU A 137 5.62 -0.04 -7.29
C LEU A 137 6.56 0.75 -6.37
N ALA A 138 7.50 0.09 -5.68
CA ALA A 138 8.50 0.76 -4.86
C ALA A 138 9.36 1.75 -5.66
N LYS A 139 9.68 1.43 -6.92
CA LYS A 139 10.41 2.35 -7.80
C LYS A 139 9.57 3.56 -8.16
N PHE A 140 8.30 3.36 -8.52
CA PHE A 140 7.40 4.44 -8.90
C PHE A 140 7.10 5.40 -7.74
N LEU A 141 6.91 4.88 -6.54
CA LEU A 141 6.72 5.69 -5.34
C LEU A 141 7.93 6.57 -5.02
N ARG A 142 9.14 6.08 -5.33
CA ARG A 142 10.39 6.84 -5.18
C ARG A 142 10.52 7.94 -6.24
N THR A 143 10.13 7.69 -7.49
CA THR A 143 10.37 8.62 -8.60
C THR A 143 9.30 9.71 -8.74
N GLY A 144 8.11 9.57 -8.14
CA GLY A 144 7.06 10.61 -8.13
C GLY A 144 7.36 11.82 -7.22
N GLY A 145 8.62 12.23 -7.12
CA GLY A 145 9.11 13.34 -6.29
C GLY A 145 9.77 14.44 -7.09
N THR A 146 9.26 14.74 -8.28
CA THR A 146 9.68 15.85 -9.14
C THR A 146 8.54 16.83 -9.32
#